data_AF-A0ABD3ML57-F1
#
_entry.id   AF-A0ABD3ML57-F1
#
_cell.length_a   1.000
_cell.length_b   1.000
_cell.length_c   1.000
_cell.angle_alpha   90.00
_cell.angle_beta   90.00
_cell.angle_gamma   90.00
#
_symmetry.space_group_name_H-M   'P 1'
#
loop_
_entity.id
_entity.type
_entity.pdbx_description
1 polymer ?
#
loop_
_entity_poly.entity_id
_entity_poly.type
_entity_poly.pdbx_seq_one_letter_code
_entity_poly.pdbx_strand_id
1 'polypeptide(L)'
;MTPRSAILLASVLSLSLPPLPSDGAGYPGVVARRDSSEAAHHPAYAEHKKMAPAASYYRPNDEYETSGRFYVFLQKFPLESSFKMIFHTEVVVCPRDTLAKDAEFLKMLDGLTSTLTPPGFEGRSSAGGVRGDETKSPFVAIDRDMWSKQNEPGCVQLGFAGAACGSACCGSPHKSENTAYALNSDRAVIGNAMGEYKELYFYGVSGGPSSSSSAGGGGISGEDAYQAVCHGHMNAIDAGMALPTCVSDWAGTDYNPLTNNCNTFTSAVLKCVYGMSDAKPNLGISDLRTVTCPSEKGKDGTDLKQCVAPSMRFEIIDTLSVE
;
A
#
# COMPACT_ATOMS: atom_id res chain seq x y z
N MET A 1 36.31 42.50 7.81
CA MET A 1 35.90 41.08 7.95
C MET A 1 34.53 41.07 8.59
N THR A 2 33.50 40.88 7.78
CA THR A 2 32.08 40.88 8.18
C THR A 2 31.45 39.62 7.60
N PRO A 3 30.56 38.92 8.34
CA PRO A 3 29.95 37.69 7.85
C PRO A 3 28.83 38.04 6.87
N ARG A 4 28.82 37.39 5.71
CA ARG A 4 27.70 37.42 4.77
C ARG A 4 26.63 36.44 5.24
N SER A 5 25.50 36.97 5.66
CA SER A 5 24.26 36.21 5.88
C SER A 5 23.75 35.66 4.55
N ALA A 6 23.59 34.35 4.45
CA ALA A 6 22.83 33.71 3.39
C ALA A 6 21.34 33.79 3.73
N ILE A 7 20.59 34.54 2.92
CA ILE A 7 19.13 34.61 2.96
C ILE A 7 18.63 33.40 2.15
N LEU A 8 18.03 32.42 2.82
CA LEU A 8 17.24 31.38 2.15
C LEU A 8 15.91 32.00 1.71
N LEU A 9 15.71 32.11 0.40
CA LEU A 9 14.43 32.43 -0.22
C LEU A 9 13.48 31.23 -0.08
N ALA A 10 12.60 31.28 0.91
CA ALA A 10 11.37 30.51 0.90
C ALA A 10 10.38 31.21 -0.04
N SER A 11 10.52 31.00 -1.35
CA SER A 11 9.47 31.39 -2.30
C SER A 11 8.33 30.40 -2.20
N VAL A 12 7.22 30.92 -1.68
CA VAL A 12 5.89 30.32 -1.66
C VAL A 12 5.48 30.01 -3.10
N LEU A 13 5.54 28.73 -3.48
CA LEU A 13 4.82 28.21 -4.63
C LEU A 13 3.33 28.15 -4.26
N SER A 14 2.62 29.24 -4.51
CA SER A 14 1.17 29.23 -4.60
C SER A 14 0.79 28.40 -5.82
N LEU A 15 0.50 27.11 -5.59
CA LEU A 15 -0.13 26.25 -6.57
C LEU A 15 -1.54 26.80 -6.83
N SER A 16 -1.72 27.44 -7.98
CA SER A 16 -3.03 27.86 -8.46
C SER A 16 -3.84 26.60 -8.79
N LEU A 17 -4.80 26.26 -7.94
CA LEU A 17 -5.81 25.25 -8.25
C LEU A 17 -6.62 25.72 -9.47
N PRO A 18 -6.94 24.83 -10.44
CA PRO A 18 -7.86 25.15 -11.52
C PRO A 18 -9.29 25.32 -10.96
N PRO A 19 -10.11 26.21 -11.56
CA PRO A 19 -11.50 26.41 -11.13
C PRO A 19 -12.35 25.16 -11.41
N LEU A 20 -13.17 24.78 -10.44
CA LEU A 20 -14.15 23.70 -10.56
C LEU A 20 -15.23 24.08 -11.60
N PRO A 21 -15.68 23.15 -12.46
CA PRO A 21 -16.85 23.37 -13.29
C PRO A 21 -18.11 23.38 -12.41
N SER A 22 -18.86 24.47 -12.47
CA SER A 22 -20.20 24.60 -11.94
C SER A 22 -21.19 24.02 -12.94
N ASP A 23 -21.74 22.85 -12.69
CA ASP A 23 -22.93 22.39 -13.41
C ASP A 23 -23.94 21.78 -12.44
N GLY A 24 -25.05 22.50 -12.30
CA GLY A 24 -26.30 21.97 -11.78
C GLY A 24 -27.08 21.30 -12.90
N ALA A 25 -27.55 20.10 -12.64
CA ALA A 25 -28.65 19.50 -13.39
C ALA A 25 -29.47 18.65 -12.41
N GLY A 26 -30.72 19.05 -12.22
CA GLY A 26 -31.66 18.41 -11.31
C GLY A 26 -32.12 17.03 -11.79
N TYR A 27 -32.30 16.12 -10.84
CA TYR A 27 -33.01 14.86 -11.02
C TYR A 27 -34.51 15.06 -10.72
N PRO A 28 -35.44 14.63 -11.59
CA PRO A 28 -36.82 14.48 -11.21
C PRO A 28 -37.03 13.15 -10.48
N GLY A 29 -37.76 13.22 -9.37
CA GLY A 29 -38.09 12.08 -8.51
C GLY A 29 -38.97 11.04 -9.20
N VAL A 30 -38.70 9.77 -8.90
CA VAL A 30 -39.57 8.65 -9.24
C VAL A 30 -40.25 8.14 -7.97
N VAL A 31 -41.58 8.10 -8.10
CA VAL A 31 -42.60 7.77 -7.12
C VAL A 31 -42.46 6.34 -6.63
N ALA A 32 -42.45 6.16 -5.30
CA ALA A 32 -42.62 4.87 -4.65
C ALA A 32 -44.08 4.41 -4.78
N ARG A 33 -44.33 3.24 -5.40
CA ARG A 33 -45.54 2.46 -5.19
C ARG A 33 -45.20 1.22 -4.36
N ARG A 34 -45.77 1.18 -3.16
CA ARG A 34 -46.03 -0.05 -2.42
C ARG A 34 -47.14 -0.79 -3.14
N ASP A 35 -46.94 -2.07 -3.40
CA ASP A 35 -48.05 -3.02 -3.46
C ASP A 35 -47.68 -4.25 -2.65
N SER A 36 -48.65 -4.61 -1.82
CA SER A 36 -48.64 -5.71 -0.86
C SER A 36 -49.55 -6.81 -1.39
N SER A 37 -49.01 -7.99 -1.66
CA SER A 37 -49.66 -9.30 -1.63
C SER A 37 -48.55 -10.32 -1.96
N GLU A 38 -48.54 -11.58 -1.55
CA GLU A 38 -49.58 -12.49 -1.14
C GLU A 38 -48.86 -13.67 -0.47
N ALA A 39 -49.37 -14.14 0.66
CA ALA A 39 -48.91 -15.37 1.30
C ALA A 39 -49.60 -16.56 0.62
N ALA A 40 -48.83 -17.54 0.14
CA ALA A 40 -49.37 -18.85 -0.21
C ALA A 40 -48.36 -19.99 -0.02
N HIS A 41 -48.92 -21.10 0.45
CA HIS A 41 -48.33 -22.36 0.88
C HIS A 41 -47.35 -23.05 -0.09
N HIS A 42 -46.33 -23.70 0.47
CA HIS A 42 -45.59 -24.80 -0.16
C HIS A 42 -45.75 -26.09 0.65
N PRO A 43 -46.20 -27.21 0.04
CA PRO A 43 -46.06 -28.54 0.63
C PRO A 43 -44.75 -29.20 0.17
N ALA A 44 -44.24 -30.04 1.06
CA ALA A 44 -43.06 -30.88 0.89
C ALA A 44 -43.20 -31.90 -0.26
N TYR A 45 -42.11 -32.13 -0.99
CA TYR A 45 -41.84 -33.42 -1.63
C TYR A 45 -40.36 -33.76 -1.49
N ALA A 46 -40.12 -34.88 -0.81
CA ALA A 46 -38.86 -35.58 -0.79
C ALA A 46 -38.73 -36.42 -2.06
N GLU A 47 -37.58 -36.36 -2.73
CA GLU A 47 -37.19 -37.40 -3.68
C GLU A 47 -35.71 -37.77 -3.49
N HIS A 48 -35.53 -39.05 -3.16
CA HIS A 48 -34.25 -39.75 -3.12
C HIS A 48 -33.63 -39.79 -4.51
N LYS A 49 -32.39 -39.30 -4.66
CA LYS A 49 -31.52 -39.67 -5.78
C LYS A 49 -30.27 -40.38 -5.29
N LYS A 50 -30.07 -41.56 -5.88
CA LYS A 50 -29.02 -42.56 -5.66
C LYS A 50 -27.63 -41.94 -5.65
N MET A 51 -26.84 -42.31 -4.64
CA MET A 51 -25.38 -42.18 -4.61
C MET A 51 -24.75 -43.03 -5.72
N ALA A 52 -23.92 -42.38 -6.54
CA ALA A 52 -22.91 -43.03 -7.37
C ALA A 52 -21.57 -43.08 -6.58
N PRO A 53 -20.70 -44.07 -6.83
CA PRO A 53 -19.51 -44.29 -6.01
C PRO A 53 -18.48 -43.18 -6.16
N ALA A 54 -17.84 -42.85 -5.05
CA ALA A 54 -16.78 -41.86 -4.93
C ALA A 54 -15.57 -42.22 -5.81
N ALA A 55 -15.48 -41.57 -6.97
CA ALA A 55 -14.21 -41.43 -7.67
C ALA A 55 -13.37 -40.43 -6.88
N SER A 56 -12.33 -40.94 -6.21
CA SER A 56 -11.26 -40.18 -5.59
C SER A 56 -10.60 -39.28 -6.64
N TYR A 57 -11.07 -38.04 -6.75
CA TYR A 57 -10.41 -36.99 -7.51
C TYR A 57 -9.12 -36.64 -6.79
N TYR A 58 -8.00 -37.09 -7.34
CA TYR A 58 -6.68 -36.53 -7.03
C TYR A 58 -6.71 -35.08 -7.52
N ARG A 59 -6.94 -34.15 -6.61
CA ARG A 59 -6.97 -32.71 -6.88
C ARG A 59 -5.53 -32.20 -6.70
N PRO A 60 -4.87 -31.65 -7.74
CA PRO A 60 -3.53 -31.10 -7.59
C PRO A 60 -3.58 -29.98 -6.56
N ASN A 61 -2.79 -30.09 -5.50
CA ASN A 61 -2.72 -29.16 -4.38
C ASN A 61 -1.79 -27.95 -4.64
N ASP A 62 -1.36 -27.71 -5.89
CA ASP A 62 -0.35 -26.67 -6.17
C ASP A 62 -0.95 -25.30 -6.57
N GLU A 63 -2.26 -25.19 -6.75
CA GLU A 63 -2.89 -23.95 -7.25
C GLU A 63 -3.43 -23.02 -6.13
N TYR A 64 -3.36 -23.44 -4.87
CA TYR A 64 -3.88 -22.68 -3.72
C TYR A 64 -2.80 -21.95 -2.90
N GLU A 65 -1.52 -22.13 -3.18
CA GLU A 65 -0.43 -21.56 -2.37
C GLU A 65 0.02 -20.15 -2.82
N THR A 66 -0.48 -19.65 -3.96
CA THR A 66 -0.05 -18.34 -4.50
C THR A 66 -1.02 -17.19 -4.22
N SER A 67 -2.26 -17.47 -3.76
CA SER A 67 -3.34 -16.48 -3.63
C SER A 67 -3.15 -15.42 -2.53
N GLY A 68 -1.98 -15.37 -1.90
CA GLY A 68 -1.63 -14.42 -0.83
C GLY A 68 -0.30 -13.71 -1.04
N ARG A 69 0.29 -13.77 -2.25
CA ARG A 69 1.57 -13.12 -2.54
C ARG A 69 1.39 -11.83 -3.33
N PHE A 70 1.94 -10.74 -2.79
CA PHE A 70 1.90 -9.41 -3.39
C PHE A 70 3.31 -8.91 -3.65
N TYR A 71 3.49 -8.20 -4.76
CA TYR A 71 4.72 -7.47 -5.07
C TYR A 71 4.56 -6.01 -4.70
N VAL A 72 5.57 -5.46 -4.01
CA VAL A 72 5.58 -4.08 -3.55
C VAL A 72 6.60 -3.28 -4.35
N PHE A 73 6.13 -2.22 -4.97
CA PHE A 73 6.92 -1.30 -5.78
C PHE A 73 6.87 0.12 -5.22
N LEU A 74 7.91 0.89 -5.47
CA LEU A 74 7.90 2.34 -5.39
C LEU A 74 7.96 2.89 -6.81
N GLN A 75 7.10 3.86 -7.10
CA GLN A 75 7.19 4.69 -8.29
C GLN A 75 7.65 6.10 -7.92
N LYS A 76 8.51 6.66 -8.76
CA LYS A 76 9.13 7.96 -8.58
C LYS A 76 8.92 8.81 -9.81
N PHE A 77 8.47 10.04 -9.61
CA PHE A 77 8.17 10.99 -10.66
C PHE A 77 8.91 12.30 -10.39
N PRO A 78 9.64 12.87 -11.36
CA PRO A 78 10.07 14.24 -11.26
C PRO A 78 8.84 15.16 -11.32
N LEU A 79 8.90 16.28 -10.59
CA LEU A 79 7.85 17.29 -10.64
C LEU A 79 8.12 18.30 -11.74
N GLU A 80 7.05 18.77 -12.38
CA GLU A 80 7.11 19.91 -13.29
C GLU A 80 7.77 21.12 -12.61
N SER A 81 8.48 21.93 -13.42
CA SER A 81 9.15 23.16 -12.95
C SER A 81 10.23 22.96 -11.86
N SER A 82 10.65 21.72 -11.59
CA SER A 82 11.71 21.43 -10.60
C SER A 82 13.09 21.19 -11.21
N PHE A 83 13.25 21.31 -12.53
CA PHE A 83 14.44 20.82 -13.26
C PHE A 83 14.79 19.36 -12.94
N LYS A 84 13.78 18.54 -12.61
CA LYS A 84 13.93 17.14 -12.14
C LYS A 84 14.77 17.01 -10.86
N MET A 85 14.75 18.03 -10.00
CA MET A 85 15.45 18.03 -8.71
C MET A 85 14.53 17.70 -7.53
N ILE A 86 13.20 17.79 -7.72
CA ILE A 86 12.20 17.46 -6.71
C ILE A 86 11.33 16.33 -7.26
N PHE A 87 11.08 15.35 -6.41
CA PHE A 87 10.40 14.12 -6.78
C PHE A 87 9.20 13.84 -5.90
N HIS A 88 8.18 13.27 -6.53
CA HIS A 88 7.03 12.66 -5.89
C HIS A 88 7.18 11.15 -5.92
N THR A 89 6.84 10.48 -4.82
CA THR A 89 6.89 9.03 -4.72
C THR A 89 5.57 8.45 -4.24
N GLU A 90 5.29 7.23 -4.68
CA GLU A 90 4.10 6.48 -4.31
C GLU A 90 4.45 4.99 -4.24
N VAL A 91 3.65 4.23 -3.50
CA VAL A 91 3.75 2.77 -3.44
C VAL A 91 2.72 2.15 -4.38
N VAL A 92 3.10 1.11 -5.12
CA VAL A 92 2.17 0.30 -5.91
C VAL A 92 2.29 -1.14 -5.45
N VAL A 93 1.15 -1.77 -5.16
CA VAL A 93 1.09 -3.14 -4.66
C VAL A 93 0.29 -3.97 -5.65
N CYS A 94 0.92 -4.99 -6.22
CA CYS A 94 0.28 -5.83 -7.22
C CYS A 94 0.13 -7.25 -6.68
N PRO A 95 -1.08 -7.85 -6.71
CA PRO A 95 -1.21 -9.30 -6.59
C PRO A 95 -0.33 -9.99 -7.62
N ARG A 96 0.31 -11.10 -7.24
CA ARG A 96 1.14 -11.88 -8.18
C ARG A 96 0.37 -12.23 -9.46
N ASP A 97 -0.89 -12.61 -9.31
CA ASP A 97 -1.74 -13.06 -10.42
C ASP A 97 -2.06 -11.96 -11.43
N THR A 98 -2.07 -10.69 -11.01
CA THR A 98 -2.23 -9.54 -11.93
C THR A 98 -1.08 -9.48 -12.95
N LEU A 99 0.10 -9.99 -12.59
CA LEU A 99 1.28 -10.00 -13.45
C LEU A 99 1.49 -11.35 -14.17
N ALA A 100 0.56 -12.31 -14.00
CA ALA A 100 0.72 -13.68 -14.50
C ALA A 100 0.77 -13.83 -16.03
N LYS A 101 0.28 -12.84 -16.78
CA LYS A 101 0.35 -12.85 -18.26
C LYS A 101 1.77 -12.68 -18.79
N ASP A 102 2.69 -12.15 -17.99
CA ASP A 102 4.11 -12.01 -18.34
C ASP A 102 4.98 -12.87 -17.41
N ALA A 103 5.17 -14.13 -17.82
CA ALA A 103 5.94 -15.10 -17.05
C ALA A 103 7.43 -14.72 -16.89
N GLU A 104 8.00 -14.00 -17.86
CA GLU A 104 9.39 -13.52 -17.78
C GLU A 104 9.52 -12.42 -16.73
N PHE A 105 8.57 -11.47 -16.71
CA PHE A 105 8.52 -10.44 -15.70
C PHE A 105 8.35 -11.02 -14.29
N LEU A 106 7.44 -11.99 -14.11
CA LEU A 106 7.27 -12.69 -12.83
C LEU A 106 8.55 -13.39 -12.37
N LYS A 107 9.19 -14.14 -13.27
CA LYS A 107 10.43 -14.86 -12.97
C LYS A 107 11.55 -13.88 -12.58
N MET A 108 11.61 -12.72 -13.22
CA MET A 108 12.55 -11.66 -12.88
C MET A 108 12.28 -11.14 -11.45
N LEU A 109 11.04 -10.80 -11.10
CA LEU A 109 10.68 -10.32 -9.75
C LEU A 109 10.97 -11.36 -8.66
N ASP A 110 10.66 -12.63 -8.94
CA ASP A 110 10.99 -13.74 -8.04
C ASP A 110 12.50 -13.85 -7.81
N GLY A 111 13.30 -13.76 -8.88
CA GLY A 111 14.76 -13.76 -8.79
C GLY A 111 15.31 -12.60 -7.96
N LEU A 112 14.77 -11.40 -8.15
CA LEU A 112 15.16 -10.20 -7.41
C LEU A 112 14.85 -10.29 -5.91
N THR A 113 13.88 -11.11 -5.49
CA THR A 113 13.56 -11.25 -4.06
C THR A 113 14.76 -11.71 -3.23
N SER A 114 15.67 -12.50 -3.82
CA SER A 114 16.90 -12.98 -3.16
C SER A 114 17.98 -11.91 -2.97
N THR A 115 17.95 -10.83 -3.77
CA THR A 115 18.93 -9.74 -3.73
C THR A 115 18.51 -8.60 -2.81
N LEU A 116 17.29 -8.65 -2.29
CA LEU A 116 16.74 -7.63 -1.42
C LEU A 116 17.10 -7.87 0.04
N THR A 117 17.30 -6.78 0.78
CA THR A 117 17.40 -6.81 2.24
C THR A 117 16.06 -7.33 2.80
N PRO A 118 16.06 -8.39 3.64
CA PRO A 118 14.83 -8.93 4.19
C PRO A 118 14.00 -7.89 4.93
N PRO A 119 12.66 -7.99 4.87
CA PRO A 119 11.78 -7.22 5.74
C PRO A 119 12.09 -7.55 7.20
N GLY A 120 12.18 -6.55 8.05
CA GLY A 120 12.53 -6.72 9.46
C GLY A 120 13.69 -5.84 9.89
N PHE A 121 13.35 -4.57 10.15
CA PHE A 121 14.03 -3.65 11.07
C PHE A 121 15.55 -3.80 11.22
N GLU A 122 16.28 -2.80 10.73
CA GLU A 122 17.70 -2.49 10.97
C GLU A 122 18.10 -2.35 12.47
N GLY A 123 17.32 -2.87 13.41
CA GLY A 123 17.41 -2.66 14.85
C GLY A 123 18.06 -3.78 15.66
N ARG A 124 18.52 -4.88 15.06
CA ARG A 124 19.58 -5.65 15.71
C ARG A 124 20.91 -5.08 15.24
N SER A 125 21.28 -3.96 15.85
CA SER A 125 22.68 -3.67 16.14
C SER A 125 23.23 -4.90 16.86
N SER A 126 23.68 -5.86 16.07
CA SER A 126 24.41 -7.01 16.57
C SER A 126 25.68 -6.39 17.12
N ALA A 127 25.74 -6.27 18.44
CA ALA A 127 26.92 -5.85 19.17
C ALA A 127 28.13 -6.79 18.93
N GLY A 128 27.97 -7.85 18.12
CA GLY A 128 29.03 -8.51 17.38
C GLY A 128 28.89 -8.19 15.89
N GLY A 129 29.85 -7.46 15.32
CA GLY A 129 29.90 -7.08 13.92
C GLY A 129 29.95 -8.27 12.97
N VAL A 130 28.80 -8.85 12.67
CA VAL A 130 28.62 -9.67 11.47
C VAL A 130 28.60 -8.68 10.32
N ARG A 131 29.64 -8.71 9.47
CA ARG A 131 29.66 -8.02 8.19
C ARG A 131 28.34 -8.32 7.49
N GLY A 132 27.49 -7.30 7.34
CA GLY A 132 26.31 -7.41 6.49
C GLY A 132 26.78 -7.91 5.12
N ASP A 133 26.00 -8.80 4.53
CA ASP A 133 26.23 -9.25 3.17
C ASP A 133 26.11 -8.03 2.24
N GLU A 134 27.26 -7.46 1.83
CA GLU A 134 27.38 -6.24 1.02
C GLU A 134 26.67 -6.36 -0.34
N THR A 135 26.12 -7.53 -0.67
CA THR A 135 25.42 -7.81 -1.92
C THR A 135 23.92 -7.49 -1.88
N LYS A 136 23.32 -7.25 -0.70
CA LYS A 136 21.88 -6.98 -0.58
C LYS A 136 21.54 -5.50 -0.67
N SER A 137 20.51 -5.19 -1.46
CA SER A 137 20.02 -3.83 -1.68
C SER A 137 18.65 -3.63 -1.02
N PRO A 138 18.32 -2.43 -0.50
CA PRO A 138 16.97 -2.15 0.00
C PRO A 138 15.88 -2.19 -1.08
N PHE A 139 16.26 -1.99 -2.34
CA PHE A 139 15.38 -2.02 -3.50
C PHE A 139 16.18 -2.25 -4.79
N VAL A 140 15.51 -2.59 -5.88
CA VAL A 140 16.12 -2.74 -7.22
C VAL A 140 15.34 -1.94 -8.25
N ALA A 141 16.03 -1.16 -9.09
CA ALA A 141 15.38 -0.46 -10.21
C ALA A 141 14.91 -1.46 -11.28
N ILE A 142 13.69 -1.26 -11.79
CA ILE A 142 13.12 -2.08 -12.85
C ILE A 142 13.17 -1.30 -14.16
N ASP A 143 13.78 -1.89 -15.19
CA ASP A 143 13.88 -1.27 -16.51
C ASP A 143 12.50 -0.98 -17.10
N ARG A 144 12.38 0.19 -17.74
CA ARG A 144 11.12 0.64 -18.35
C ARG A 144 10.57 -0.34 -19.37
N ASP A 145 11.41 -0.96 -20.17
CA ASP A 145 11.00 -1.93 -21.19
C ASP A 145 10.38 -3.20 -20.59
N MET A 146 10.58 -3.45 -19.29
CA MET A 146 9.96 -4.56 -18.57
C MET A 146 8.59 -4.16 -18.01
N TRP A 147 8.54 -3.08 -17.23
CA TRP A 147 7.28 -2.71 -16.54
C TRP A 147 6.27 -2.01 -17.45
N SER A 148 6.69 -1.38 -18.55
CA SER A 148 5.77 -0.69 -19.49
C SER A 148 4.80 -1.62 -20.21
N LYS A 149 5.09 -2.92 -20.23
CA LYS A 149 4.24 -3.97 -20.82
C LYS A 149 3.11 -4.42 -19.89
N GLN A 150 3.16 -4.07 -18.60
CA GLN A 150 2.25 -4.55 -17.57
C GLN A 150 0.97 -3.69 -17.51
N ASN A 151 0.06 -3.91 -18.45
CA ASN A 151 -1.17 -3.12 -18.65
C ASN A 151 -2.40 -3.66 -17.91
N GLU A 152 -2.28 -4.81 -17.24
CA GLU A 152 -3.40 -5.42 -16.53
C GLU A 152 -3.77 -4.60 -15.30
N PRO A 153 -5.05 -4.18 -15.17
CA PRO A 153 -5.53 -3.52 -13.97
C PRO A 153 -5.63 -4.53 -12.82
N GLY A 154 -5.28 -4.10 -11.62
CA GLY A 154 -5.42 -4.94 -10.42
C GLY A 154 -4.41 -4.63 -9.32
N CYS A 155 -3.45 -3.75 -9.58
CA CYS A 155 -2.62 -3.19 -8.54
C CYS A 155 -3.36 -2.09 -7.77
N VAL A 156 -2.88 -1.83 -6.56
CA VAL A 156 -3.32 -0.71 -5.73
C VAL A 156 -2.21 0.34 -5.66
N GLN A 157 -2.54 1.57 -6.04
CA GLN A 157 -1.68 2.74 -5.92
C GLN A 157 -1.95 3.46 -4.60
N LEU A 158 -0.91 3.63 -3.79
CA LEU A 158 -0.92 4.34 -2.51
C LEU A 158 -0.05 5.59 -2.64
N GLY A 159 -0.66 6.76 -2.73
CA GLY A 159 0.03 8.03 -2.83
C GLY A 159 -0.64 9.10 -1.98
N PHE A 160 0.12 10.13 -1.59
CA PHE A 160 -0.37 11.22 -0.75
C PHE A 160 -0.12 12.59 -1.39
N ALA A 161 -1.11 13.45 -1.33
CA ALA A 161 -1.12 14.77 -1.94
C ALA A 161 -1.82 15.81 -1.05
N GLY A 162 -1.48 17.08 -1.27
CA GLY A 162 -2.20 18.19 -0.68
C GLY A 162 -3.61 18.32 -1.26
N ALA A 163 -4.60 18.52 -0.39
CA ALA A 163 -5.99 18.73 -0.78
C ALA A 163 -6.70 19.64 0.23
N ALA A 164 -7.74 20.35 -0.20
CA ALA A 164 -8.53 21.25 0.65
C ALA A 164 -9.54 20.48 1.50
N CYS A 165 -9.06 19.54 2.31
CA CYS A 165 -9.89 18.68 3.15
C CYS A 165 -9.13 18.30 4.43
N GLY A 166 -9.82 18.37 5.57
CA GLY A 166 -9.27 18.05 6.90
C GLY A 166 -9.69 16.69 7.45
N SER A 167 -10.54 15.95 6.73
CA SER A 167 -10.86 14.57 7.07
C SER A 167 -9.64 13.69 6.83
N ALA A 168 -9.37 12.74 7.71
CA ALA A 168 -8.22 11.86 7.55
C ALA A 168 -8.26 11.12 6.19
N CYS A 169 -7.08 10.88 5.65
CA CYS A 169 -6.80 10.21 4.38
C CYS A 169 -7.45 10.80 3.13
N CYS A 170 -8.10 11.96 3.23
CA CYS A 170 -8.61 12.62 2.04
C CYS A 170 -7.50 13.12 1.10
N GLY A 171 -6.27 13.25 1.59
CA GLY A 171 -5.09 13.50 0.76
C GLY A 171 -4.49 12.23 0.13
N SER A 172 -4.96 11.05 0.52
CA SER A 172 -4.54 9.75 -0.02
C SER A 172 -5.70 9.12 -0.79
N PRO A 173 -5.93 9.50 -2.06
CA PRO A 173 -7.07 9.01 -2.83
C PRO A 173 -7.01 7.48 -2.99
N HIS A 174 -8.17 6.85 -2.84
CA HIS A 174 -8.32 5.40 -2.93
C HIS A 174 -9.60 5.02 -3.66
N LYS A 175 -9.69 5.49 -4.91
CA LYS A 175 -10.83 5.29 -5.81
C LYS A 175 -10.56 4.16 -6.78
N SER A 176 -11.50 3.85 -7.67
CA SER A 176 -11.33 2.84 -8.73
C SER A 176 -10.06 3.05 -9.57
N GLU A 177 -9.66 4.30 -9.84
CA GLU A 177 -8.43 4.58 -10.58
C GLU A 177 -7.16 4.19 -9.80
N ASN A 178 -7.25 4.13 -8.47
CA ASN A 178 -6.15 3.75 -7.59
C ASN A 178 -6.19 2.25 -7.23
N THR A 179 -7.37 1.63 -7.12
CA THR A 179 -7.52 0.22 -6.74
C THR A 179 -7.54 -0.76 -7.92
N ALA A 180 -7.75 -0.27 -9.14
CA ALA A 180 -7.60 -1.01 -10.38
C ALA A 180 -6.43 -0.46 -11.22
N TYR A 181 -5.34 -0.09 -10.56
CA TYR A 181 -4.18 0.53 -11.17
C TYR A 181 -3.42 -0.49 -12.03
N ALA A 182 -3.04 -0.10 -13.25
CA ALA A 182 -2.13 -0.87 -14.10
C ALA A 182 -0.69 -0.42 -13.87
N LEU A 183 0.24 -1.36 -13.68
CA LEU A 183 1.63 -1.03 -13.31
C LEU A 183 2.34 -0.16 -14.37
N ASN A 184 1.94 -0.26 -15.63
CA ASN A 184 2.47 0.58 -16.71
C ASN A 184 1.90 2.01 -16.77
N SER A 185 0.91 2.35 -15.96
CA SER A 185 0.28 3.67 -15.96
C SER A 185 1.29 4.78 -15.65
N ASP A 186 1.31 5.84 -16.44
CA ASP A 186 2.15 7.03 -16.19
C ASP A 186 1.48 8.03 -15.22
N ARG A 187 0.34 7.67 -14.61
CA ARG A 187 -0.42 8.56 -13.73
C ARG A 187 0.11 8.53 -12.29
N ALA A 188 0.23 9.69 -11.67
CA ALA A 188 0.39 9.86 -10.23
C ALA A 188 -0.91 10.36 -9.59
N VAL A 189 -0.97 10.40 -8.26
CA VAL A 189 -2.08 11.01 -7.49
C VAL A 189 -2.10 12.54 -7.59
N ILE A 190 -0.98 13.15 -8.02
CA ILE A 190 -0.86 14.59 -8.28
C ILE A 190 -0.80 14.90 -9.77
N GLY A 191 -1.33 16.06 -10.16
CA GLY A 191 -1.40 16.47 -11.57
C GLY A 191 -0.09 17.00 -12.15
N ASN A 192 0.87 17.42 -11.33
CA ASN A 192 2.16 18.01 -11.77
C ASN A 192 3.34 17.02 -11.71
N ALA A 193 3.06 15.72 -11.56
CA ALA A 193 4.05 14.67 -11.70
C ALA A 193 4.28 14.38 -13.19
N MET A 194 5.54 14.34 -13.62
CA MET A 194 5.89 14.09 -15.01
C MET A 194 5.90 12.58 -15.29
N GLY A 195 4.73 12.04 -15.60
CA GLY A 195 4.49 10.62 -15.86
C GLY A 195 5.44 10.02 -16.90
N GLU A 196 5.78 10.75 -17.95
CA GLU A 196 6.66 10.25 -19.00
C GLU A 196 8.10 9.98 -18.52
N TYR A 197 8.47 10.45 -17.32
CA TYR A 197 9.77 10.17 -16.68
C TYR A 197 9.63 9.28 -15.44
N LYS A 198 8.53 8.55 -15.30
CA LYS A 198 8.33 7.59 -14.21
C LYS A 198 9.49 6.59 -14.14
N GLU A 199 10.03 6.42 -12.94
CA GLU A 199 10.95 5.34 -12.58
C GLU A 199 10.22 4.36 -11.65
N LEU A 200 10.52 3.06 -11.76
CA LEU A 200 9.92 2.00 -10.95
C LEU A 200 11.01 1.21 -10.22
N TYR A 201 10.75 0.92 -8.95
CA TYR A 201 11.67 0.22 -8.06
C TYR A 201 10.94 -0.90 -7.33
N PHE A 202 11.53 -2.08 -7.27
CA PHE A 202 11.00 -3.24 -6.57
C PHE A 202 11.57 -3.33 -5.15
N TYR A 203 10.69 -3.41 -4.15
CA TYR A 203 11.03 -3.43 -2.72
C TYR A 203 10.87 -4.81 -2.08
N GLY A 204 10.17 -5.72 -2.75
CA GLY A 204 10.06 -7.11 -2.32
C GLY A 204 8.64 -7.63 -2.38
N VAL A 205 8.41 -8.66 -1.56
CA VAL A 205 7.14 -9.39 -1.52
C VAL A 205 6.50 -9.29 -0.15
N SER A 206 5.17 -9.22 -0.16
CA SER A 206 4.34 -9.44 1.03
C SER A 206 3.63 -10.79 0.89
N GLY A 207 3.80 -11.67 1.87
CA GLY A 207 3.26 -13.04 1.88
C GLY A 207 4.08 -14.10 1.13
N GLY A 208 3.62 -15.36 1.21
CA GLY A 208 4.24 -16.53 0.58
C GLY A 208 4.87 -17.53 1.56
N PRO A 209 5.33 -18.70 1.07
CA PRO A 209 5.67 -19.88 1.89
C PRO A 209 6.90 -19.75 2.81
N SER A 210 7.51 -18.55 2.90
CA SER A 210 8.75 -18.31 3.67
C SER A 210 8.57 -17.52 4.96
N SER A 211 7.36 -17.07 5.31
CA SER A 211 7.14 -16.52 6.65
C SER A 211 7.02 -17.69 7.63
N SER A 212 8.11 -17.97 8.33
CA SER A 212 8.17 -18.93 9.44
C SER A 212 7.36 -18.49 10.67
N SER A 213 6.38 -17.59 10.51
CA SER A 213 5.39 -17.23 11.51
C SER A 213 4.19 -18.15 11.34
N SER A 214 3.91 -18.92 12.38
CA SER A 214 2.78 -19.82 12.54
C SER A 214 1.41 -19.12 12.66
N ALA A 215 1.28 -17.92 12.08
CA ALA A 215 0.05 -17.13 11.92
C ALA A 215 -0.16 -16.97 10.41
N GLY A 216 -1.39 -17.16 9.93
CA GLY A 216 -1.75 -17.53 8.56
C GLY A 216 -0.97 -16.81 7.46
N GLY A 217 -0.46 -17.59 6.51
CA GLY A 217 0.49 -17.19 5.46
C GLY A 217 -0.05 -16.24 4.37
N GLY A 218 -0.96 -15.33 4.70
CA GLY A 218 -1.43 -14.28 3.81
C GLY A 218 -0.52 -13.04 3.86
N GLY A 219 -0.07 -12.57 2.70
CA GLY A 219 0.60 -11.27 2.60
C GLY A 219 -0.38 -10.11 2.85
N ILE A 220 0.17 -8.95 3.17
CA ILE A 220 -0.59 -7.69 3.25
C ILE A 220 -0.91 -7.25 1.82
N SER A 221 -2.20 -7.18 1.49
CA SER A 221 -2.65 -6.65 0.20
C SER A 221 -2.52 -5.14 0.13
N GLY A 222 -2.62 -4.56 -1.08
CA GLY A 222 -2.64 -3.11 -1.23
C GLY A 222 -3.83 -2.43 -0.54
N GLU A 223 -4.99 -3.10 -0.50
CA GLU A 223 -6.16 -2.63 0.25
C GLU A 223 -5.89 -2.65 1.75
N ASP A 224 -5.39 -3.77 2.27
CA ASP A 224 -5.04 -3.90 3.69
C ASP A 224 -3.98 -2.87 4.10
N ALA A 225 -3.03 -2.56 3.22
CA ALA A 225 -2.03 -1.54 3.47
C ALA A 225 -2.60 -0.12 3.46
N TYR A 226 -3.54 0.17 2.55
CA TYR A 226 -4.30 1.43 2.61
C TYR A 226 -5.03 1.53 3.94
N GLN A 227 -5.78 0.50 4.34
CA GLN A 227 -6.50 0.49 5.61
C GLN A 227 -5.53 0.66 6.79
N ALA A 228 -4.38 -0.02 6.81
CA ALA A 228 -3.39 0.10 7.87
C ALA A 228 -2.82 1.52 8.01
N VAL A 229 -2.46 2.17 6.89
CA VAL A 229 -1.90 3.53 6.92
C VAL A 229 -2.97 4.60 7.15
N CYS A 230 -4.22 4.33 6.78
CA CYS A 230 -5.37 5.22 6.90
C CYS A 230 -6.34 4.90 8.04
N HIS A 231 -5.97 3.97 8.92
CA HIS A 231 -6.87 3.33 9.89
C HIS A 231 -7.45 4.26 10.96
N GLY A 232 -6.98 5.51 11.05
CA GLY A 232 -7.50 6.50 11.99
C GLY A 232 -8.94 6.96 11.74
N HIS A 233 -9.63 6.57 10.64
CA HIS A 233 -10.88 7.26 10.26
C HIS A 233 -11.98 6.44 9.55
N MET A 234 -12.04 5.12 9.71
CA MET A 234 -13.16 4.34 9.17
C MET A 234 -13.69 3.34 10.21
N ASN A 235 -14.23 3.82 11.33
CA ASN A 235 -15.01 2.99 12.27
C ASN A 235 -14.38 1.65 12.71
N ALA A 236 -13.05 1.49 12.62
CA ALA A 236 -12.35 0.24 12.95
C ALA A 236 -12.19 0.02 14.47
N ILE A 237 -12.86 0.88 15.27
CA ILE A 237 -12.93 0.78 16.71
C ILE A 237 -14.32 1.23 17.17
N ASP A 238 -15.14 0.26 17.56
CA ASP A 238 -16.05 0.41 18.70
C ASP A 238 -15.23 0.93 19.88
N ALA A 239 -15.39 2.21 20.21
CA ALA A 239 -15.18 2.94 21.48
C ALA A 239 -14.14 2.48 22.54
N GLY A 240 -13.15 1.62 22.27
CA GLY A 240 -12.34 1.01 23.33
C GLY A 240 -10.95 0.48 22.98
N MET A 241 -10.49 0.51 21.73
CA MET A 241 -9.17 -0.03 21.36
C MET A 241 -8.40 0.88 20.41
N ALA A 242 -7.80 1.96 20.92
CA ALA A 242 -6.96 2.89 20.16
C ALA A 242 -5.72 2.18 19.59
N LEU A 243 -5.76 1.81 18.31
CA LEU A 243 -4.54 1.46 17.57
C LEU A 243 -3.76 2.76 17.28
N PRO A 244 -2.42 2.74 17.35
CA PRO A 244 -1.63 3.92 17.12
C PRO A 244 -1.70 4.35 15.66
N THR A 245 -1.95 5.63 15.44
CA THR A 245 -1.89 6.26 14.12
C THR A 245 -0.55 5.96 13.47
N CYS A 246 -0.58 5.50 12.22
CA CYS A 246 0.60 5.34 11.38
C CYS A 246 1.12 6.72 10.96
N VAL A 247 1.81 7.37 11.89
CA VAL A 247 2.52 8.65 11.73
C VAL A 247 1.63 9.89 11.60
N SER A 248 0.61 9.90 10.74
CA SER A 248 -0.27 11.05 10.45
C SER A 248 -1.70 10.62 10.13
N ASP A 249 -2.64 11.57 10.12
CA ASP A 249 -3.99 11.36 9.59
C ASP A 249 -4.04 11.41 8.06
N TRP A 250 -2.96 11.84 7.39
CA TRP A 250 -2.88 12.00 5.93
C TRP A 250 -4.07 12.80 5.35
N ALA A 251 -4.58 13.76 6.12
CA ALA A 251 -5.53 14.72 5.60
C ALA A 251 -4.85 15.58 4.54
N GLY A 252 -5.62 16.08 3.59
CA GLY A 252 -5.10 16.94 2.54
C GLY A 252 -4.44 18.21 3.09
N THR A 253 -4.98 18.72 4.21
CA THR A 253 -4.42 19.87 4.95
C THR A 253 -3.15 19.55 5.73
N ASP A 254 -2.83 18.27 5.94
CA ASP A 254 -1.61 17.87 6.64
C ASP A 254 -0.37 17.91 5.74
N TYR A 255 -0.58 18.08 4.42
CA TYR A 255 0.51 18.08 3.46
C TYR A 255 1.47 19.25 3.70
N ASN A 256 2.71 18.91 4.02
CA ASN A 256 3.82 19.83 4.18
C ASN A 256 5.00 19.37 3.33
N PRO A 257 5.47 20.17 2.36
CA PRO A 257 6.55 19.79 1.45
C PRO A 257 7.85 19.32 2.12
N LEU A 258 8.11 19.71 3.36
CA LEU A 258 9.35 19.40 4.09
C LEU A 258 9.20 18.25 5.08
N THR A 259 8.03 18.10 5.73
CA THR A 259 7.89 17.20 6.87
C THR A 259 6.88 16.08 6.67
N ASN A 260 5.75 16.36 6.03
CA ASN A 260 4.64 15.43 5.91
C ASN A 260 4.13 15.47 4.47
N ASN A 261 4.88 14.82 3.58
CA ASN A 261 4.66 14.83 2.14
C ASN A 261 4.54 13.40 1.61
N CYS A 262 4.40 13.28 0.29
CA CYS A 262 4.35 12.00 -0.41
C CYS A 262 5.53 11.06 -0.10
N ASN A 263 6.74 11.60 0.08
CA ASN A 263 7.92 10.79 0.39
C ASN A 263 7.88 10.23 1.83
N THR A 264 7.31 11.00 2.75
CA THR A 264 7.06 10.55 4.13
C THR A 264 5.98 9.48 4.17
N PHE A 265 4.89 9.68 3.41
CA PHE A 265 3.84 8.68 3.23
C PHE A 265 4.37 7.36 2.68
N THR A 266 5.10 7.43 1.56
CA THR A 266 5.75 6.25 0.93
C THR A 266 6.65 5.51 1.91
N SER A 267 7.47 6.25 2.68
CA SER A 267 8.34 5.66 3.70
C SER A 267 7.54 4.98 4.83
N ALA A 268 6.41 5.58 5.24
CA ALA A 268 5.53 5.02 6.26
C ALA A 268 4.86 3.73 5.79
N VAL A 269 4.37 3.68 4.55
CA VAL A 269 3.82 2.45 3.96
C VAL A 269 4.89 1.36 3.88
N LEU A 270 6.05 1.64 3.29
CA LEU A 270 7.11 0.64 3.13
C LEU A 270 7.62 0.11 4.47
N LYS A 271 7.97 1.00 5.40
CA LYS A 271 8.58 0.62 6.67
C LYS A 271 7.58 0.14 7.70
N CYS A 272 6.51 0.90 7.91
CA CYS A 272 5.62 0.65 9.03
C CYS A 272 4.52 -0.35 8.67
N VAL A 273 4.09 -0.44 7.41
CA VAL A 273 3.11 -1.46 7.01
C VAL A 273 3.81 -2.73 6.56
N TYR A 274 4.76 -2.63 5.62
CA TYR A 274 5.40 -3.80 5.02
C TYR A 274 6.68 -4.28 5.71
N GLY A 275 7.21 -3.54 6.68
CA GLY A 275 8.48 -3.88 7.34
C GLY A 275 9.70 -3.80 6.42
N MET A 276 9.57 -3.15 5.25
CA MET A 276 10.61 -2.97 4.25
C MET A 276 11.48 -1.73 4.56
N SER A 277 12.52 -1.50 3.77
CA SER A 277 13.37 -0.32 3.88
C SER A 277 12.59 0.99 3.61
N ASP A 278 12.83 2.04 4.40
CA ASP A 278 12.37 3.42 4.10
C ASP A 278 13.36 4.22 3.23
N ALA A 279 14.50 3.65 2.87
CA ALA A 279 15.42 4.24 1.90
C ALA A 279 14.70 4.45 0.56
N LYS A 280 14.89 5.63 -0.05
CA LYS A 280 14.27 5.98 -1.34
C LYS A 280 15.34 6.33 -2.37
N PRO A 281 15.14 5.98 -3.65
CA PRO A 281 16.18 6.13 -4.67
C PRO A 281 16.40 7.59 -5.07
N ASN A 282 17.54 8.15 -4.67
CA ASN A 282 18.08 9.41 -5.21
C ASN A 282 17.08 10.57 -5.18
N LEU A 283 16.38 10.78 -4.06
CA LEU A 283 15.44 11.91 -3.93
C LEU A 283 16.15 13.23 -3.61
N GLY A 284 17.47 13.21 -3.39
CA GLY A 284 18.26 14.40 -3.06
C GLY A 284 17.71 15.11 -1.82
N ILE A 285 17.42 16.40 -1.96
CA ILE A 285 16.84 17.22 -0.87
C ILE A 285 15.39 16.85 -0.52
N SER A 286 14.76 15.94 -1.24
CA SER A 286 13.40 15.48 -0.93
C SER A 286 13.38 14.26 0.02
N ASP A 287 14.54 13.76 0.45
CA ASP A 287 14.70 12.62 1.40
C ASP A 287 15.03 13.04 2.85
N LEU A 288 14.37 14.07 3.38
CA LEU A 288 14.83 14.71 4.62
C LEU A 288 14.29 14.07 5.92
N ARG A 289 13.44 13.04 5.82
CA ARG A 289 12.77 12.45 6.99
C ARG A 289 12.82 10.93 6.98
N THR A 290 13.50 10.39 7.98
CA THR A 290 13.35 8.99 8.40
C THR A 290 12.02 8.81 9.12
N VAL A 291 11.25 7.80 8.75
CA VAL A 291 9.98 7.50 9.42
C VAL A 291 10.24 6.67 10.68
N THR A 292 9.60 7.06 11.77
CA THR A 292 9.53 6.26 13.00
C THR A 292 8.17 5.61 13.07
N CYS A 293 8.15 4.28 13.11
CA CYS A 293 6.91 3.53 13.22
C CYS A 293 6.40 3.54 14.66
N PRO A 294 5.07 3.61 14.86
CA PRO A 294 4.50 3.38 16.18
C PRO A 294 4.95 2.02 16.72
N SER A 295 5.15 1.96 18.03
CA SER A 295 5.58 0.76 18.74
C SER A 295 4.48 0.35 19.70
N GLU A 296 4.00 -0.88 19.59
CA GLU A 296 3.12 -1.50 20.59
C GLU A 296 3.92 -2.49 21.43
N LYS A 297 3.54 -2.71 22.68
CA LYS A 297 4.14 -3.75 23.51
C LYS A 297 3.45 -5.08 23.24
N GLY A 298 4.19 -6.05 22.72
CA GLY A 298 3.77 -7.44 22.66
C GLY A 298 3.63 -8.07 24.04
N LYS A 299 3.00 -9.27 24.12
CA LYS A 299 2.80 -10.04 25.36
C LYS A 299 4.10 -10.31 26.14
N ASP A 300 5.22 -10.42 25.43
CA ASP A 300 6.56 -10.64 25.97
C ASP A 300 7.30 -9.34 26.34
N GLY A 301 6.63 -8.19 26.24
CA GLY A 301 7.18 -6.87 26.48
C GLY A 301 8.05 -6.32 25.34
N THR A 302 8.13 -7.03 24.20
CA THR A 302 8.87 -6.55 23.03
C THR A 302 8.10 -5.46 22.29
N ASP A 303 8.83 -4.53 21.67
CA ASP A 303 8.23 -3.48 20.84
C ASP A 303 7.89 -4.05 19.45
N LEU A 304 6.61 -4.26 19.18
CA LEU A 304 6.05 -4.52 17.86
C LEU A 304 5.99 -3.18 17.11
N LYS A 305 6.91 -2.98 16.17
CA LYS A 305 6.99 -1.78 15.35
C LYS A 305 6.24 -1.97 14.03
N GLN A 306 4.92 -2.08 14.06
CA GLN A 306 4.17 -2.26 12.83
C GLN A 306 2.79 -1.59 12.88
N CYS A 307 2.40 -1.01 11.75
CA CYS A 307 1.04 -0.65 11.44
C CYS A 307 0.23 -1.94 11.27
N VAL A 308 -0.71 -2.20 12.16
CA VAL A 308 -1.51 -3.43 12.14
C VAL A 308 -2.66 -3.24 11.15
N ALA A 309 -2.66 -4.05 10.09
CA ALA A 309 -3.81 -4.18 9.18
C ALA A 309 -4.98 -4.89 9.89
N PRO A 310 -6.24 -4.55 9.56
CA PRO A 310 -7.39 -5.13 10.26
C PRO A 310 -7.51 -6.65 10.08
N SER A 311 -7.09 -7.18 8.93
CA SER A 311 -7.05 -8.62 8.64
C SER A 311 -6.06 -9.39 9.52
N MET A 312 -4.93 -8.78 9.90
CA MET A 312 -3.96 -9.37 10.83
C MET A 312 -4.46 -9.40 12.28
N ARG A 313 -5.52 -8.64 12.60
CA ARG A 313 -6.02 -8.48 13.97
C ARG A 313 -6.73 -9.73 14.49
N PHE A 314 -7.43 -10.48 13.64
CA PHE A 314 -8.14 -11.69 14.08
C PHE A 314 -7.16 -12.78 14.52
N GLU A 315 -6.02 -12.92 13.85
CA GLU A 315 -4.99 -13.89 14.24
C GLU A 315 -4.26 -13.48 15.52
N ILE A 316 -4.01 -12.18 15.70
CA ILE A 316 -3.45 -11.65 16.95
C ILE A 316 -4.46 -11.86 18.08
N ILE A 317 -5.74 -11.51 17.93
CA ILE A 317 -6.75 -11.66 18.98
C ILE A 317 -6.98 -13.14 19.34
N ASP A 318 -7.01 -14.07 18.38
CA ASP A 318 -7.17 -15.50 18.67
C ASP A 318 -5.95 -16.13 19.36
N THR A 319 -4.74 -15.58 19.16
CA THR A 319 -3.57 -15.91 20.01
C THR A 319 -3.58 -15.18 21.35
N LEU A 320 -4.44 -14.18 21.54
CA LEU A 320 -4.65 -13.48 22.81
C LEU A 320 -5.70 -14.16 23.73
N SER A 321 -6.64 -14.93 23.18
CA SER A 321 -7.83 -15.46 23.89
C SER A 321 -7.79 -16.95 24.28
N VAL A 322 -6.68 -17.66 24.09
CA VAL A 322 -6.48 -19.01 24.63
C VAL A 322 -5.73 -18.94 25.95
N GLU A 323 -6.46 -18.66 27.03
CA GLU A 323 -6.19 -19.12 28.40
C GLU A 323 -7.53 -19.40 29.12
#